data_AF-A0A1A9QEN3-F1
#
_entry.id   AF-A0A1A9QEN3-F1
#
_cell.length_a   1.000
_cell.length_b   1.000
_cell.length_c   1.000
_cell.angle_alpha   90.00
_cell.angle_beta   90.00
_cell.angle_gamma   90.00
#
_symmetry.space_group_name_H-M   'P 1'
#
loop_
_entity.id
_entity.type
_entity.pdbx_description
1 polymer ?
#
loop_
_entity_poly.entity_id
_entity_poly.type
_entity_poly.pdbx_seq_one_letter_code
_entity_poly.pdbx_strand_id
1 'polypeptide(L)'
;MNEKPNWDAWVSVALCILGCIGLMSAILPGCIQVYKTQNTIDVPEKIYFLLTAMCCCFALGAEFWLIETVQDFKNTSGNAWGLLTVQASLFLLMNIINGSGNLYVLLLKKENDRKAKELGLSPEEYYQQHCVPRVEARNKK
;
A
#
# COMPACT_ATOMS: atom_id res chain seq x y z
N MET A 1 -8.10 32.74 -25.36
CA MET A 1 -6.98 33.06 -24.45
C MET A 1 -6.17 31.80 -24.28
N ASN A 2 -4.89 31.79 -24.71
CA ASN A 2 -3.99 30.66 -24.46
C ASN A 2 -3.42 30.82 -23.05
N GLU A 3 -4.00 30.11 -22.09
CA GLU A 3 -3.38 29.98 -20.77
C GLU A 3 -2.03 29.28 -20.94
N LYS A 4 -0.96 29.91 -20.45
CA LYS A 4 0.35 29.27 -20.40
C LYS A 4 0.24 28.02 -19.52
N PRO A 5 0.83 26.88 -19.92
CA PRO A 5 0.80 25.68 -19.10
C PRO A 5 1.44 25.96 -17.74
N ASN A 6 0.72 25.61 -16.67
CA ASN A 6 1.19 25.72 -15.29
C ASN A 6 2.19 24.59 -15.00
N TRP A 7 3.44 24.78 -15.43
CA TRP A 7 4.50 23.79 -15.34
C TRP A 7 4.75 23.30 -13.91
N ASP A 8 4.63 24.16 -12.91
CA ASP A 8 4.85 23.80 -11.51
C ASP A 8 3.81 22.76 -11.03
N ALA A 9 2.54 22.93 -11.44
CA ALA A 9 1.49 21.96 -11.14
C ALA A 9 1.76 20.61 -11.83
N TRP A 10 2.23 20.61 -13.08
CA TRP A 10 2.58 19.38 -13.80
C TRP A 10 3.78 18.65 -13.19
N VAL A 11 4.81 19.40 -12.78
CA VAL A 11 5.97 18.85 -12.06
C VAL A 11 5.54 18.26 -10.72
N SER A 12 4.67 18.94 -9.97
CA SER A 12 4.11 18.44 -8.70
C SER A 12 3.37 17.11 -8.89
N VAL A 13 2.49 17.02 -9.90
CA VAL A 13 1.77 15.78 -10.23
C VAL A 13 2.74 14.67 -10.61
N ALA A 14 3.74 14.96 -11.44
CA ALA A 14 4.74 13.97 -11.84
C ALA A 14 5.55 13.45 -10.63
N LEU A 15 5.98 14.33 -9.72
CA LEU A 15 6.67 13.94 -8.49
C LEU A 15 5.77 13.12 -7.57
N CYS A 16 4.48 13.45 -7.47
CA CYS A 16 3.50 12.67 -6.72
C CYS A 16 3.39 11.24 -7.28
N ILE A 17 3.24 11.11 -8.60
CA ILE A 17 3.16 9.81 -9.29
C ILE A 17 4.46 9.00 -9.06
N LEU A 18 5.62 9.62 -9.24
CA LEU A 18 6.91 8.96 -9.01
C LEU A 18 7.09 8.53 -7.56
N GLY A 19 6.68 9.36 -6.60
CA GLY A 19 6.68 9.02 -5.17
C GLY A 19 5.76 7.82 -4.88
N CYS A 20 4.55 7.80 -5.44
CA CYS A 20 3.63 6.68 -5.31
C CYS A 20 4.18 5.39 -5.92
N ILE A 21 4.81 5.46 -7.10
CA ILE A 21 5.46 4.30 -7.73
C ILE A 21 6.62 3.79 -6.86
N GLY A 22 7.44 4.70 -6.32
CA GLY A 22 8.53 4.34 -5.41
C GLY A 22 8.02 3.59 -4.18
N LEU A 23 6.99 4.12 -3.51
CA LEU A 23 6.36 3.49 -2.35
C LEU A 23 5.79 2.10 -2.69
N MET A 24 5.09 1.97 -3.82
CA MET A 24 4.58 0.68 -4.27
C MET A 24 5.70 -0.31 -4.55
N SER A 25 6.78 0.12 -5.22
CA SER A 25 7.88 -0.78 -5.60
C SER A 25 8.60 -1.39 -4.40
N ALA A 26 8.64 -0.68 -3.27
CA ALA A 26 9.30 -1.16 -2.05
C ALA A 26 8.47 -2.22 -1.30
N ILE A 27 7.14 -2.10 -1.31
CA ILE A 27 6.25 -2.88 -0.45
C ILE A 27 5.48 -3.96 -1.23
N LEU A 28 5.03 -3.62 -2.44
CA LEU A 28 4.16 -4.46 -3.25
C LEU A 28 4.77 -5.85 -3.57
N PRO A 29 6.08 -6.00 -3.89
CA PRO A 29 6.65 -7.32 -4.12
C PRO A 29 6.52 -8.24 -2.90
N GLY A 30 6.77 -7.72 -1.71
CA GLY A 30 6.62 -8.46 -0.44
C GLY A 30 5.17 -8.86 -0.20
N CYS A 31 4.23 -7.93 -0.35
CA CYS A 31 2.80 -8.21 -0.23
C CYS A 31 2.31 -9.25 -1.26
N ILE A 32 2.76 -9.17 -2.52
CA ILE A 32 2.41 -10.14 -3.57
C ILE A 32 2.99 -11.52 -3.24
N GLN A 33 4.23 -11.57 -2.75
CA GLN A 33 4.87 -12.83 -2.38
C GLN A 33 4.12 -13.49 -1.21
N VAL A 34 3.79 -12.72 -0.17
CA VAL A 34 2.99 -13.20 0.97
C VAL A 34 1.61 -13.64 0.49
N TYR A 35 0.95 -12.88 -0.38
CA TYR A 35 -0.35 -13.26 -0.93
C TYR A 35 -0.29 -14.60 -1.69
N LYS A 36 0.73 -14.80 -2.52
CA LYS A 36 0.89 -16.03 -3.31
C LYS A 36 1.29 -17.24 -2.48
N THR A 37 2.17 -17.04 -1.50
CA THR A 37 2.78 -18.15 -0.74
C THR A 37 2.05 -18.42 0.57
N GLN A 38 1.28 -17.46 1.07
CA GLN A 38 0.74 -17.44 2.42
C GLN A 38 1.80 -17.56 3.53
N ASN A 39 3.09 -17.47 3.18
CA ASN A 39 4.20 -17.57 4.11
C ASN A 39 4.47 -16.21 4.76
N THR A 40 4.40 -16.18 6.09
CA THR A 40 4.56 -14.97 6.91
C THR A 40 5.67 -15.09 7.96
N ILE A 41 6.57 -16.07 7.82
CA ILE A 41 7.64 -16.34 8.80
C ILE A 41 8.57 -15.13 8.98
N ASP A 42 9.11 -14.59 7.89
CA ASP A 42 10.04 -13.47 7.88
C ASP A 42 9.36 -12.10 7.85
N VAL A 43 8.06 -12.03 8.17
CA VAL A 43 7.31 -10.77 8.18
C VAL A 43 7.53 -10.06 9.51
N PRO A 44 8.21 -8.89 9.53
CA PRO A 44 8.40 -8.09 10.73
C PRO A 44 7.13 -7.30 11.07
N GLU A 45 6.32 -7.79 12.01
CA GLU A 45 5.04 -7.18 12.39
C GLU A 45 5.13 -5.68 12.71
N LYS A 46 6.15 -5.28 13.47
CA LYS A 46 6.33 -3.88 13.87
C LYS A 46 6.49 -2.95 12.67
N ILE A 47 7.18 -3.40 11.63
CA ILE A 47 7.40 -2.61 10.41
C ILE A 47 6.11 -2.50 9.63
N TYR A 48 5.41 -3.61 9.40
CA TYR A 48 4.13 -3.59 8.68
C TYR A 48 3.05 -2.81 9.44
N PHE A 49 3.04 -2.85 10.77
CA PHE A 49 2.15 -2.05 11.59
C PHE A 49 2.45 -0.55 11.46
N LEU A 50 3.73 -0.17 11.57
CA LEU A 50 4.16 1.21 11.38
C LEU A 50 3.81 1.71 9.97
N LEU A 51 4.07 0.91 8.94
CA LEU A 51 3.72 1.24 7.55
C LEU A 51 2.21 1.42 7.36
N THR A 52 1.39 0.57 8.00
CA THR A 52 -0.07 0.70 8.00
C THR A 52 -0.49 2.03 8.66
N ALA A 53 0.05 2.34 9.84
CA ALA A 53 -0.25 3.58 10.55
C ALA A 53 0.15 4.82 9.73
N MET A 54 1.33 4.80 9.10
CA MET A 54 1.79 5.87 8.20
C MET A 54 0.85 6.04 7.00
N CYS A 55 0.41 4.95 6.37
CA CYS A 55 -0.56 4.99 5.28
C CYS A 55 -1.89 5.62 5.73
N CYS A 56 -2.38 5.29 6.92
CA CYS A 56 -3.58 5.91 7.49
C CYS A 56 -3.39 7.41 7.71
N CYS A 57 -2.27 7.85 8.28
CA CYS A 57 -1.98 9.27 8.48
C CYS A 57 -1.92 10.04 7.15
N PHE A 58 -1.26 9.47 6.13
CA PHE A 58 -1.18 10.10 4.81
C PHE A 58 -2.51 10.07 4.06
N ALA A 59 -3.33 9.03 4.20
CA ALA A 59 -4.67 9.00 3.67
C ALA A 59 -5.56 10.09 4.29
N LEU A 60 -5.53 10.24 5.62
CA LEU A 60 -6.25 11.33 6.29
C LEU A 60 -5.76 12.71 5.83
N GLY A 61 -4.44 12.91 5.70
CA GLY A 61 -3.90 14.16 5.15
C GLY A 61 -4.37 14.44 3.72
N ALA A 62 -4.42 13.41 2.87
CA ALA A 62 -4.91 13.52 1.50
C ALA A 62 -6.41 13.83 1.43
N GLU A 63 -7.20 13.29 2.37
CA GLU A 63 -8.62 13.58 2.50
C GLU A 63 -8.86 15.05 2.89
N PHE A 64 -8.14 15.57 3.88
CA PHE A 64 -8.23 17.00 4.24
C PHE A 64 -7.82 17.89 3.07
N TRP A 65 -6.74 17.56 2.36
CA TRP A 65 -6.31 18.30 1.18
C TRP A 65 -7.37 18.27 0.06
N LEU A 66 -8.04 17.14 -0.14
CA LEU A 66 -9.13 17.03 -1.11
C LEU A 66 -10.32 17.92 -0.71
N ILE A 67 -10.68 17.95 0.58
CA ILE A 67 -11.74 18.81 1.11
C ILE A 67 -11.40 20.28 0.88
N GLU A 68 -10.18 20.71 1.22
CA GLU A 68 -9.72 22.08 0.98
C GLU A 68 -9.79 22.44 -0.51
N THR A 69 -9.32 21.54 -1.38
CA THR A 69 -9.37 21.74 -2.84
C THR A 69 -10.81 21.90 -3.34
N VAL A 70 -11.77 21.13 -2.81
CA VAL A 70 -13.19 21.25 -3.16
C VAL A 70 -13.78 22.57 -2.64
N GLN A 71 -13.42 22.98 -1.42
CA GLN A 71 -13.88 24.24 -0.83
C GLN A 71 -13.35 25.46 -1.60
N ASP A 72 -12.11 25.39 -2.09
CA ASP A 72 -11.47 26.44 -2.88
C ASP A 72 -11.79 26.40 -4.38
N PHE A 73 -12.77 25.60 -4.81
CA PHE A 73 -13.21 25.52 -6.20
C PHE A 73 -13.59 26.88 -6.82
N LYS A 74 -14.10 27.82 -6.01
CA LYS A 74 -14.44 29.17 -6.47
C LYS A 74 -13.22 30.08 -6.67
N ASN A 75 -12.13 29.82 -5.96
CA ASN A 75 -10.90 30.61 -5.97
C ASN A 75 -9.83 30.01 -6.90
N THR A 76 -9.96 28.72 -7.21
CA THR A 76 -9.03 27.97 -8.05
C THR A 76 -9.70 27.68 -9.39
N SER A 77 -9.41 28.49 -10.41
CA SER A 77 -10.02 28.35 -11.73
C SER A 77 -9.29 27.37 -12.65
N GLY A 78 -10.05 26.74 -13.54
CA GLY A 78 -9.53 26.02 -14.71
C GLY A 78 -8.77 24.73 -14.40
N ASN A 79 -7.70 24.47 -15.17
CA ASN A 79 -6.93 23.22 -15.13
C ASN A 79 -6.21 22.99 -13.79
N ALA A 80 -5.93 24.03 -13.02
CA ALA A 80 -5.21 23.92 -11.74
C ALA A 80 -6.02 23.15 -10.69
N TRP A 81 -7.33 23.41 -10.61
CA TRP A 81 -8.22 22.70 -9.70
C TRP A 81 -8.27 21.21 -10.02
N GLY A 82 -8.47 20.86 -11.30
CA GLY A 82 -8.49 19.47 -11.74
C GLY A 82 -7.19 18.72 -11.44
N LEU A 83 -6.03 19.37 -11.61
CA LEU A 83 -4.72 18.77 -11.29
C LEU A 83 -4.54 18.53 -9.78
N LEU A 84 -4.93 19.49 -8.93
CA LEU A 84 -4.86 19.32 -7.48
C LEU A 84 -5.81 18.23 -6.99
N THR A 85 -7.04 18.18 -7.52
CA THR A 85 -8.00 17.12 -7.21
C THR A 85 -7.49 15.75 -7.60
N VAL A 86 -6.91 15.60 -8.81
CA VAL A 86 -6.29 14.35 -9.26
C VAL A 86 -5.11 13.97 -8.37
N GLN A 87 -4.26 14.92 -8.00
CA GLN A 87 -3.10 14.67 -7.15
C GLN A 87 -3.53 14.16 -5.75
N ALA A 88 -4.47 14.85 -5.10
CA ALA A 88 -4.98 14.45 -3.79
C ALA A 88 -5.70 13.09 -3.84
N SER A 89 -6.50 12.84 -4.89
CA SER A 89 -7.23 11.58 -5.08
C SER A 89 -6.30 10.39 -5.31
N LEU A 90 -5.27 10.56 -6.16
CA LEU A 90 -4.26 9.53 -6.39
C LEU A 90 -3.49 9.24 -5.10
N PHE A 91 -3.06 10.29 -4.39
CA PHE A 91 -2.32 10.10 -3.15
C PHE A 91 -3.16 9.39 -2.08
N LEU A 92 -4.44 9.74 -1.96
CA LEU A 92 -5.40 9.06 -1.08
C LEU A 92 -5.55 7.59 -1.44
N LEU A 93 -5.89 7.29 -2.69
CA LEU A 93 -6.13 5.93 -3.18
C LEU A 93 -4.89 5.04 -2.97
N MET A 94 -3.71 5.55 -3.27
CA MET A 94 -2.46 4.80 -3.13
C MET A 94 -2.14 4.47 -1.67
N ASN A 95 -2.37 5.40 -0.74
CA ASN A 95 -2.19 5.15 0.68
C ASN A 95 -3.22 4.15 1.23
N ILE A 96 -4.47 4.19 0.76
CA ILE A 96 -5.49 3.19 1.14
C ILE A 96 -5.09 1.78 0.65
N ILE A 97 -4.65 1.65 -0.60
CA ILE A 97 -4.22 0.36 -1.17
C ILE A 97 -3.01 -0.17 -0.41
N ASN A 98 -1.99 0.65 -0.20
CA ASN A 98 -0.79 0.25 0.55
C ASN A 98 -1.10 -0.11 2.01
N GLY A 99 -1.88 0.73 2.70
CA GLY A 99 -2.32 0.46 4.06
C GLY A 99 -3.07 -0.85 4.18
N SER A 100 -3.97 -1.12 3.23
CA SER A 100 -4.76 -2.36 3.16
C SER A 100 -3.88 -3.59 2.87
N GLY A 101 -2.90 -3.47 1.97
CA GLY A 101 -1.92 -4.53 1.70
C GLY A 101 -1.08 -4.87 2.93
N ASN A 102 -0.59 -3.84 3.64
CA ASN A 102 0.17 -4.02 4.87
C ASN A 102 -0.67 -4.67 5.97
N LEU A 103 -1.91 -4.22 6.14
CA LEU A 103 -2.85 -4.78 7.10
C LEU A 103 -3.19 -6.24 6.79
N TYR A 104 -3.40 -6.58 5.51
CA TYR A 104 -3.63 -7.95 5.08
C TYR A 104 -2.48 -8.88 5.50
N VAL A 105 -1.23 -8.49 5.25
CA VAL A 105 -0.05 -9.26 5.64
C VAL A 105 0.01 -9.49 7.16
N LEU A 106 -0.32 -8.46 7.96
CA LEU A 106 -0.40 -8.59 9.42
C LEU A 106 -1.51 -9.54 9.89
N LEU A 107 -2.70 -9.42 9.31
CA LEU A 107 -3.83 -10.26 9.65
C LEU A 107 -3.54 -11.73 9.30
N LEU A 108 -2.94 -11.96 8.13
CA LEU A 108 -2.54 -13.29 7.71
C LEU A 108 -1.51 -13.90 8.65
N LYS A 109 -0.50 -13.12 9.08
CA LYS A 109 0.49 -13.60 10.06
C LYS A 109 -0.18 -13.99 11.38
N LYS A 110 -1.04 -13.14 11.93
CA LYS A 110 -1.79 -13.44 13.15
C LYS A 110 -2.65 -14.69 13.02
N GLU A 111 -3.28 -14.88 11.86
CA GLU A 111 -4.08 -16.06 11.59
C GLU A 111 -3.23 -17.33 11.51
N ASN A 112 -2.10 -17.29 10.81
CA ASN A 112 -1.15 -18.40 10.73
C ASN A 112 -0.59 -18.78 12.10
N ASP A 113 -0.19 -17.79 12.91
CA ASP A 113 0.32 -18.03 14.26
C ASP A 113 -0.77 -18.59 15.20
N ARG A 114 -2.04 -18.18 15.01
CA ARG A 114 -3.18 -18.78 15.73
C ARG A 114 -3.37 -20.24 15.34
N LYS A 115 -3.38 -20.56 14.04
CA LYS A 115 -3.54 -21.93 13.53
C LYS A 115 -2.40 -22.84 13.96
N ALA A 116 -1.15 -22.34 13.95
CA ALA A 116 0.00 -23.08 14.48
C ALA A 116 -0.22 -23.49 15.94
N LYS A 117 -0.65 -22.54 16.77
CA LYS A 117 -0.98 -22.81 18.19
C LYS A 117 -2.11 -23.80 18.38
N GLU A 118 -3.17 -23.72 17.57
CA GLU A 118 -4.30 -24.65 17.62
C GLU A 118 -3.91 -26.08 17.27
N LEU A 119 -2.91 -26.26 16.41
CA LEU A 119 -2.36 -27.56 16.03
C LEU A 119 -1.24 -28.03 16.96
N GLY A 120 -0.86 -27.24 17.97
CA GLY A 120 0.28 -27.53 18.84
C GLY A 120 1.63 -27.50 18.13
N LEU A 121 1.72 -26.81 17.00
CA LEU A 121 2.93 -26.67 16.18
C LEU A 121 3.65 -25.36 16.51
N SER A 122 4.98 -25.36 16.39
CA SER A 122 5.73 -24.11 16.28
C SER A 122 5.34 -23.37 14.98
N PRO A 123 5.47 -22.03 14.93
CA PRO A 123 5.23 -21.28 13.70
C PRO A 123 6.02 -21.85 12.52
N GLU A 124 7.30 -22.14 12.71
CA GLU A 124 8.20 -22.72 11.71
C GLU A 124 7.66 -24.04 11.14
N GLU A 125 7.23 -24.96 12.01
CA GLU A 125 6.65 -26.25 11.59
C GLU A 125 5.35 -26.08 10.82
N TYR A 126 4.48 -25.18 11.28
CA TYR A 126 3.23 -24.87 10.59
C TYR A 126 3.50 -24.33 9.18
N TYR A 127 4.44 -23.39 9.03
CA TYR A 127 4.79 -22.84 7.72
C TYR A 127 5.36 -23.92 6.79
N GLN A 128 6.25 -24.78 7.28
CA GLN A 128 6.85 -25.87 6.49
C GLN A 128 5.81 -26.90 6.00
N GLN A 129 4.82 -27.20 6.82
CA GLN A 129 3.81 -28.23 6.51
C GLN A 129 2.62 -27.70 5.72
N HIS A 130 2.24 -26.42 5.92
CA HIS A 130 0.98 -25.88 5.42
C HIS A 130 1.10 -24.64 4.52
N CYS A 131 2.22 -23.90 4.55
CA CYS A 131 2.41 -22.66 3.79
C CYS A 131 3.52 -22.73 2.73
N VAL A 132 4.23 -23.85 2.57
CA VAL A 132 5.24 -23.98 1.51
C VAL A 132 4.55 -24.07 0.14
N PRO A 133 4.87 -23.18 -0.82
CA PRO A 133 4.44 -23.38 -2.19
C PRO A 133 5.11 -24.65 -2.73
N ARG A 134 4.32 -25.55 -3.33
CA ARG A 134 4.76 -26.80 -3.98
C ARG A 134 5.74 -26.57 -5.15
N VAL A 135 6.92 -26.00 -4.92
CA VAL A 135 7.97 -25.85 -5.94
C VAL A 135 8.88 -27.09 -5.92
N GLU A 136 9.07 -27.73 -4.76
CA GLU A 136 9.91 -28.94 -4.66
C GLU A 136 9.22 -30.24 -5.09
N ALA A 137 7.90 -30.26 -5.23
CA ALA A 137 7.18 -31.46 -5.69
C ALA A 137 7.32 -31.71 -7.20
N ARG A 138 7.86 -30.76 -7.98
CA ARG A 138 8.03 -30.87 -9.44
C ARG A 138 9.44 -31.24 -9.91
N ASN A 139 10.46 -31.10 -9.05
CA ASN A 139 11.85 -31.45 -9.37
C ASN A 139 12.27 -32.83 -8.84
N LYS A 140 11.31 -33.65 -8.36
CA LYS A 140 11.51 -35.03 -7.93
C LYS A 140 10.71 -36.04 -8.78
N LYS A 141 10.44 -35.74 -10.04
CA LYS A 141 9.90 -36.70 -11.02
C LYS A 141 10.81 -36.79 -12.23
#